data_AF-A0A7S2R1K0-F1
#
_entry.id   AF-A0A7S2R1K0-F1
#
_cell.length_a   1.000
_cell.length_b   1.000
_cell.length_c   1.000
_cell.angle_alpha   90.00
_cell.angle_beta   90.00
_cell.angle_gamma   90.00
#
_symmetry.space_group_name_H-M   'P 1'
#
loop_
_entity.id
_entity.type
_entity.pdbx_description
1 polymer ?
#
loop_
_entity_poly.entity_id
_entity_poly.type
_entity_poly.pdbx_seq_one_letter_code
_entity_poly.pdbx_strand_id
1 'polypeptide(L)'
;TTTMMNIIQPLQKDKPSGPRWAIAAKDVNLTGTWKPIVNSKFKSEYDEYLKCCGQNMIFRNLAVTVLGFVTEIIEHEGTSLAMSGTTPAGSWKRTLVSSGANLTTDSFETIHVDVVDPDGDLVQVESYWQDDGYTHTSILRGKPRTGGGIFETRRYLDLGKDDANAKLVCESIFYSSPSNNNKKFQNANVTWTFEKV
;
A
#
# COMPACT_ATOMS: atom_id res chain seq x y z
N THR A 1 29.15 -52.79 -8.30
CA THR A 1 27.71 -52.52 -8.15
C THR A 1 27.56 -51.03 -7.89
N THR A 2 27.21 -50.26 -8.92
CA THR A 2 27.16 -48.79 -8.86
C THR A 2 25.77 -48.37 -8.40
N THR A 3 25.67 -47.91 -7.17
CA THR A 3 24.43 -47.36 -6.60
C THR A 3 24.14 -46.02 -7.28
N MET A 4 23.12 -45.96 -8.13
CA MET A 4 22.57 -44.69 -8.59
C MET A 4 21.84 -44.03 -7.43
N MET A 5 22.39 -42.93 -6.91
CA MET A 5 21.64 -42.01 -6.05
C MET A 5 20.64 -41.26 -6.93
N ASN A 6 19.36 -41.57 -6.79
CA ASN A 6 18.28 -40.72 -7.27
C ASN A 6 18.32 -39.42 -6.47
N ILE A 7 18.87 -38.36 -7.06
CA ILE A 7 18.73 -37.00 -6.55
C ILE A 7 17.27 -36.60 -6.84
N ILE A 8 16.41 -36.75 -5.84
CA ILE A 8 15.08 -36.14 -5.87
C ILE A 8 15.32 -34.63 -5.77
N GLN A 9 15.25 -33.93 -6.91
CA GLN A 9 15.20 -32.47 -6.88
C GLN A 9 13.96 -32.07 -6.07
N PRO A 10 14.09 -31.18 -5.07
CA PRO A 10 12.92 -30.70 -4.36
C PRO A 10 11.97 -30.05 -5.37
N LEU A 11 10.69 -30.44 -5.32
CA LEU A 11 9.63 -29.82 -6.11
C LEU A 11 9.71 -28.31 -5.91
N GLN A 12 10.13 -27.60 -6.95
CA GLN A 12 10.17 -26.15 -6.93
C GLN A 12 8.73 -25.66 -6.83
N LYS A 13 8.42 -24.93 -5.74
CA LYS A 13 7.09 -24.36 -5.57
C LYS A 13 6.86 -23.29 -6.63
N ASP A 14 5.71 -23.36 -7.29
CA ASP A 14 5.30 -22.33 -8.26
C ASP A 14 4.68 -21.09 -7.59
N LYS A 15 4.29 -21.22 -6.31
CA LYS A 15 3.80 -20.12 -5.48
C LYS A 15 4.12 -20.31 -3.99
N PRO A 16 4.23 -19.22 -3.21
CA PRO A 16 4.30 -19.29 -1.76
C PRO A 16 3.02 -19.87 -1.15
N SER A 17 3.11 -20.31 0.12
CA SER A 17 1.95 -20.82 0.85
C SER A 17 1.46 -19.82 1.91
N GLY A 18 0.20 -19.95 2.33
CA GLY A 18 -0.39 -19.11 3.37
C GLY A 18 -0.90 -17.74 2.89
N PRO A 19 -1.46 -16.93 3.81
CA PRO A 19 -2.21 -15.72 3.48
C PRO A 19 -1.35 -14.47 3.27
N ARG A 20 -0.05 -14.52 3.60
CA ARG A 20 0.88 -13.38 3.51
C ARG A 20 2.15 -13.80 2.81
N TRP A 21 2.47 -13.15 1.70
CA TRP A 21 3.64 -13.42 0.89
C TRP A 21 4.60 -12.23 0.94
N ALA A 22 5.91 -12.51 0.87
CA ALA A 22 6.93 -11.48 0.77
C ALA A 22 7.03 -10.92 -0.66
N ILE A 23 6.53 -11.66 -1.64
CA ILE A 23 6.62 -11.35 -3.08
C ILE A 23 5.21 -11.36 -3.70
N ALA A 24 5.06 -10.62 -4.79
CA ALA A 24 3.86 -10.65 -5.60
C ALA A 24 3.72 -11.96 -6.39
N ALA A 25 2.54 -12.16 -6.99
CA ALA A 25 2.36 -13.15 -8.03
C ALA A 25 3.25 -12.84 -9.25
N LYS A 26 3.54 -13.86 -10.07
CA LYS A 26 4.50 -13.79 -11.19
C LYS A 26 4.15 -12.74 -12.24
N ASP A 27 2.87 -12.49 -12.44
CA ASP A 27 2.26 -11.59 -13.42
C ASP A 27 1.88 -10.21 -12.84
N VAL A 28 2.11 -10.01 -11.54
CA VAL A 28 1.79 -8.76 -10.87
C VAL A 28 3.02 -7.87 -10.81
N ASN A 29 2.93 -6.70 -11.45
CA ASN A 29 3.96 -5.67 -11.39
C ASN A 29 3.32 -4.28 -11.33
N LEU A 30 3.49 -3.59 -10.19
CA LEU A 30 2.91 -2.26 -9.97
C LEU A 30 3.76 -1.12 -10.57
N THR A 31 4.90 -1.43 -11.20
CA THR A 31 5.85 -0.45 -11.72
C THR A 31 5.21 0.46 -12.78
N GLY A 32 5.40 1.76 -12.61
CA GLY A 32 4.90 2.76 -13.54
C GLY A 32 4.86 4.16 -12.96
N THR A 33 4.50 5.10 -13.84
CA THR A 33 4.09 6.45 -13.48
C THR A 33 2.56 6.50 -13.49
N TRP A 34 1.97 6.95 -12.40
CA TRP A 34 0.53 6.87 -12.14
C TRP A 34 -0.02 8.25 -11.80
N LYS A 35 -1.15 8.61 -12.40
CA LYS A 35 -1.90 9.83 -12.07
C LYS A 35 -3.30 9.49 -11.58
N PRO A 36 -3.78 10.14 -10.50
CA PRO A 36 -5.10 9.86 -9.96
C PRO A 36 -6.19 10.37 -10.90
N ILE A 37 -7.26 9.58 -11.03
CA ILE A 37 -8.46 9.96 -11.75
C ILE A 37 -9.35 10.77 -10.81
N VAL A 38 -9.27 12.09 -10.92
CA VAL A 38 -9.95 13.00 -10.00
C VAL A 38 -11.28 13.46 -10.58
N ASN A 39 -12.38 13.08 -9.92
CA ASN A 39 -13.73 13.57 -10.21
C ASN A 39 -14.37 14.17 -8.94
N SER A 40 -15.55 14.79 -9.09
CA SER A 40 -16.26 15.44 -7.98
C SER A 40 -16.63 14.47 -6.85
N LYS A 41 -17.03 13.23 -7.20
CA LYS A 41 -17.34 12.19 -6.23
C LYS A 41 -16.11 11.83 -5.40
N PHE A 42 -14.99 11.52 -6.04
CA PHE A 42 -13.73 11.19 -5.36
C PHE A 42 -13.26 12.33 -4.45
N LYS A 43 -13.34 13.59 -4.91
CA LYS A 43 -13.01 14.75 -4.07
C LYS A 43 -13.84 14.81 -2.78
N SER A 44 -15.14 14.52 -2.88
CA SER A 44 -16.04 14.49 -1.72
C SER A 44 -15.72 13.33 -0.77
N GLU A 45 -15.44 12.15 -1.30
CA GLU A 45 -15.07 10.97 -0.50
C GLU A 45 -13.73 11.19 0.22
N TYR A 46 -12.77 11.82 -0.45
CA TYR A 46 -11.48 12.13 0.13
C TYR A 46 -11.55 13.22 1.21
N ASP A 47 -12.36 14.28 1.04
CA ASP A 47 -12.59 15.27 2.10
C ASP A 47 -13.19 14.62 3.36
N GLU A 48 -14.21 13.78 3.19
CA GLU A 48 -14.83 13.08 4.31
C GLU A 48 -13.84 12.10 4.98
N TYR A 49 -13.04 11.38 4.20
CA TYR A 49 -11.96 10.54 4.73
C TYR A 49 -10.97 11.35 5.58
N LEU A 50 -10.48 12.48 5.08
CA LEU A 50 -9.55 13.35 5.83
C LEU A 50 -10.20 13.92 7.10
N LYS A 51 -11.48 14.28 7.04
CA LYS A 51 -12.25 14.75 8.19
C LYS A 51 -12.36 13.66 9.26
N CYS A 52 -12.64 12.41 8.88
CA CYS A 52 -12.64 11.26 9.78
C CYS A 52 -11.25 10.93 10.34
N CYS A 53 -10.18 11.27 9.62
CA CYS A 53 -8.80 11.25 10.13
C CYS A 53 -8.49 12.42 11.09
N GLY A 54 -9.45 13.30 11.37
CA GLY A 54 -9.30 14.44 12.28
C GLY A 54 -8.60 15.66 11.68
N GLN A 55 -8.45 15.73 10.35
CA GLN A 55 -7.81 16.87 9.68
C GLN A 55 -8.69 18.11 9.70
N ASN A 56 -8.07 19.28 9.89
CA ASN A 56 -8.78 20.56 9.93
C ASN A 56 -9.21 21.03 8.53
N MET A 57 -10.20 21.91 8.47
CA MET A 57 -10.81 22.37 7.20
C MET A 57 -9.81 23.02 6.24
N ILE A 58 -8.83 23.77 6.75
CA ILE A 58 -7.83 24.46 5.91
C ILE A 58 -6.98 23.43 5.17
N PHE A 59 -6.46 22.43 5.89
CA PHE A 59 -5.66 21.36 5.31
C PHE A 59 -6.46 20.55 4.28
N ARG A 60 -7.71 20.18 4.61
CA ARG A 60 -8.54 19.38 3.70
C ARG A 60 -8.84 20.11 2.40
N ASN A 61 -9.19 21.40 2.46
CA ASN A 61 -9.43 22.22 1.28
C ASN A 61 -8.18 22.28 0.37
N LEU A 62 -7.00 22.44 0.97
CA LEU A 62 -5.74 22.43 0.22
C LEU A 62 -5.50 21.05 -0.41
N ALA A 63 -5.60 19.98 0.36
CA ALA A 63 -5.37 18.61 -0.09
C ALA A 63 -6.27 18.25 -1.29
N VAL A 64 -7.58 18.52 -1.19
CA VAL A 64 -8.56 18.25 -2.26
C VAL A 64 -8.29 19.09 -3.52
N THR A 65 -7.78 20.30 -3.36
CA THR A 65 -7.43 21.19 -4.49
C THR A 65 -6.25 20.65 -5.28
N VAL A 66 -5.24 20.10 -4.59
CA VAL A 66 -3.98 19.68 -5.23
C VAL A 66 -4.00 18.25 -5.81
N LEU A 67 -5.06 17.48 -5.57
CA LEU A 67 -5.18 16.08 -6.02
C LEU A 67 -4.85 15.86 -7.50
N GLY A 68 -5.29 16.77 -8.37
CA GLY A 68 -5.09 16.65 -9.82
C GLY A 68 -3.65 16.85 -10.29
N PHE A 69 -2.75 17.30 -9.40
CA PHE A 69 -1.34 17.52 -9.69
C PHE A 69 -0.45 16.41 -9.14
N VAL A 70 -1.03 15.44 -8.43
CA VAL A 70 -0.27 14.32 -7.87
C VAL A 70 0.20 13.42 -9.01
N THR A 71 1.48 13.08 -9.00
CA THR A 71 2.03 11.99 -9.80
C THR A 71 2.75 11.05 -8.85
N GLU A 72 2.45 9.75 -8.95
CA GLU A 72 3.14 8.70 -8.20
C GLU A 72 4.01 7.88 -9.14
N ILE A 73 5.26 7.64 -8.76
CA ILE A 73 6.17 6.74 -9.45
C ILE A 73 6.38 5.55 -8.52
N ILE A 74 6.16 4.35 -9.05
CA ILE A 74 6.31 3.08 -8.34
C ILE A 74 7.37 2.25 -9.07
N GLU A 75 8.32 1.72 -8.30
CA GLU A 75 9.31 0.73 -8.72
C GLU A 75 9.15 -0.52 -7.85
N HIS A 76 8.80 -1.64 -8.48
CA HIS A 76 8.54 -2.92 -7.81
C HIS A 76 9.63 -3.93 -8.18
N GLU A 77 10.42 -4.34 -7.18
CA GLU A 77 11.48 -5.32 -7.34
C GLU A 77 11.47 -6.35 -6.21
N GLY A 78 11.10 -7.59 -6.52
CA GLY A 78 11.08 -8.69 -5.55
C GLY A 78 10.17 -8.37 -4.35
N THR A 79 10.78 -8.19 -3.18
CA THR A 79 10.09 -7.85 -1.92
C THR A 79 9.95 -6.35 -1.69
N SER A 80 10.57 -5.52 -2.53
CA SER A 80 10.66 -4.07 -2.36
C SER A 80 9.65 -3.35 -3.24
N LEU A 81 8.98 -2.35 -2.67
CA LEU A 81 8.12 -1.40 -3.37
C LEU A 81 8.60 0.02 -3.05
N ALA A 82 9.41 0.60 -3.94
CA ALA A 82 9.82 1.98 -3.84
C ALA A 82 8.75 2.87 -4.49
N MET A 83 8.37 3.93 -3.78
CA MET A 83 7.33 4.85 -4.21
C MET A 83 7.78 6.28 -3.95
N SER A 84 7.50 7.15 -4.91
CA SER A 84 7.63 8.59 -4.73
C SER A 84 6.43 9.31 -5.29
N GLY A 85 6.03 10.39 -4.64
CA GLY A 85 4.96 11.24 -5.13
C GLY A 85 5.38 12.71 -5.11
N THR A 86 4.94 13.45 -6.11
CA THR A 86 5.14 14.91 -6.18
C THR A 86 3.81 15.61 -6.13
N THR A 87 3.73 16.66 -5.32
CA THR A 87 2.60 17.58 -5.21
C THR A 87 3.12 19.02 -5.22
N PRO A 88 2.26 20.03 -5.47
CA PRO A 88 2.65 21.44 -5.30
C PRO A 88 3.16 21.77 -3.90
N ALA A 89 2.78 21.00 -2.87
CA ALA A 89 3.21 21.20 -1.49
C ALA A 89 4.56 20.52 -1.15
N GLY A 90 5.11 19.72 -2.07
CA GLY A 90 6.37 19.00 -1.87
C GLY A 90 6.38 17.61 -2.51
N SER A 91 7.52 16.95 -2.41
CA SER A 91 7.70 15.56 -2.85
C SER A 91 7.99 14.66 -1.65
N TRP A 92 7.55 13.41 -1.74
CA TRP A 92 7.86 12.36 -0.79
C TRP A 92 8.46 11.15 -1.52
N LYS A 93 9.31 10.40 -0.82
CA LYS A 93 9.86 9.12 -1.30
C LYS A 93 9.95 8.15 -0.13
N ARG A 94 9.52 6.91 -0.32
CA ARG A 94 9.64 5.82 0.66
C ARG A 94 9.81 4.49 -0.04
N THR A 95 10.42 3.54 0.67
CA THR A 95 10.53 2.15 0.22
C THR A 95 9.86 1.27 1.26
N LEU A 96 8.93 0.43 0.81
CA LEU A 96 8.29 -0.60 1.63
C LEU A 96 8.96 -1.94 1.36
N VAL A 97 9.18 -2.72 2.41
CA VAL A 97 9.76 -4.07 2.31
C VAL A 97 8.73 -5.07 2.80
N SER A 98 8.30 -5.94 1.91
CA SER A 98 7.29 -6.95 2.20
C SER A 98 7.88 -8.14 2.94
N SER A 99 7.21 -8.55 4.02
CA SER A 99 7.52 -9.77 4.79
C SER A 99 6.38 -10.78 4.69
N GLY A 100 6.70 -12.04 4.45
CA GLY A 100 5.73 -13.10 4.24
C GLY A 100 6.40 -14.39 3.75
N ALA A 101 5.61 -15.41 3.45
CA ALA A 101 6.11 -16.61 2.79
C ALA A 101 6.67 -16.28 1.39
N ASN A 102 7.62 -17.07 0.93
CA ASN A 102 8.16 -17.00 -0.43
C ASN A 102 8.28 -18.41 -1.03
N LEU A 103 8.91 -18.55 -2.20
CA LEU A 103 9.01 -19.83 -2.91
C LEU A 103 9.87 -20.88 -2.15
N THR A 104 10.75 -20.43 -1.26
CA THR A 104 11.69 -21.29 -0.53
C THR A 104 11.34 -21.46 0.95
N THR A 105 10.57 -20.54 1.52
CA THR A 105 10.37 -20.40 2.97
C THR A 105 8.92 -20.07 3.29
N ASP A 106 8.26 -20.91 4.10
CA ASP A 106 6.89 -20.67 4.54
C ASP A 106 6.81 -19.87 5.86
N SER A 107 7.87 -19.89 6.68
CA SER A 107 7.96 -19.13 7.92
C SER A 107 8.70 -17.80 7.72
N PHE A 108 8.22 -16.75 8.38
CA PHE A 108 8.80 -15.41 8.31
C PHE A 108 8.55 -14.65 9.61
N GLU A 109 9.38 -13.64 9.86
CA GLU A 109 9.12 -12.62 10.86
C GLU A 109 8.58 -11.37 10.17
N THR A 110 7.65 -10.66 10.83
CA THR A 110 7.13 -9.40 10.30
C THR A 110 8.21 -8.33 10.31
N ILE A 111 8.49 -7.75 9.15
CA ILE A 111 9.40 -6.62 9.03
C ILE A 111 8.62 -5.33 9.30
N HIS A 112 9.13 -4.53 10.24
CA HIS A 112 8.65 -3.19 10.51
C HIS A 112 9.73 -2.19 10.12
N VAL A 113 9.35 -1.18 9.34
CA VAL A 113 10.23 -0.10 8.91
C VAL A 113 9.77 1.19 9.57
N ASP A 114 10.68 1.88 10.24
CA ASP A 114 10.44 3.22 10.76
C ASP A 114 10.52 4.24 9.62
N VAL A 115 9.48 5.05 9.48
CA VAL A 115 9.37 6.09 8.46
C VAL A 115 9.03 7.41 9.14
N VAL A 116 9.62 8.51 8.69
CA VAL A 116 9.17 9.85 9.06
C VAL A 116 8.08 10.26 8.06
N ASP A 117 6.88 10.51 8.55
CA ASP A 117 5.76 10.90 7.71
C ASP A 117 5.78 12.41 7.37
N PRO A 118 4.90 12.91 6.49
CA PRO A 118 4.88 14.32 6.12
C PRO A 118 4.59 15.30 7.27
N ASP A 119 4.03 14.84 8.38
CA ASP A 119 3.80 15.66 9.58
C ASP A 119 5.03 15.66 10.53
N GLY A 120 6.11 14.95 10.16
CA GLY A 120 7.33 14.79 10.93
C GLY A 120 7.24 13.73 12.03
N ASP A 121 6.16 12.94 12.06
CA ASP A 121 5.99 11.88 13.06
C ASP A 121 6.78 10.64 12.64
N LEU A 122 7.48 10.01 13.61
CA LEU A 122 8.09 8.69 13.43
C LEU A 122 7.00 7.63 13.55
N VAL A 123 6.79 6.87 12.47
CA VAL A 123 5.73 5.86 12.37
C VAL A 123 6.31 4.53 11.93
N GLN A 124 5.64 3.44 12.33
CA GLN A 124 6.03 2.08 11.94
C GLN A 124 5.16 1.59 10.80
N VAL A 125 5.80 1.05 9.76
CA VAL A 125 5.11 0.47 8.60
C VAL A 125 5.51 -0.99 8.46
N GLU A 126 4.51 -1.87 8.38
CA GLU A 126 4.69 -3.24 7.88
C GLU A 126 4.07 -3.36 6.47
N SER A 127 4.57 -4.28 5.66
CA SER A 127 3.99 -4.59 4.35
C SER A 127 4.09 -6.07 4.01
N TYR A 128 3.16 -6.53 3.18
CA TYR A 128 3.09 -7.90 2.67
C TYR A 128 2.17 -7.96 1.45
N TRP A 129 2.26 -9.05 0.69
CA TRP A 129 1.30 -9.37 -0.35
C TRP A 129 0.26 -10.35 0.19
N GLN A 130 -1.00 -10.17 -0.17
CA GLN A 130 -2.10 -11.06 0.15
C GLN A 130 -2.84 -11.46 -1.13
N ASP A 131 -3.92 -12.22 -0.99
CA ASP A 131 -4.77 -12.64 -2.11
C ASP A 131 -3.95 -13.34 -3.20
N ASP A 132 -3.16 -14.35 -2.81
CA ASP A 132 -2.24 -15.08 -3.68
C ASP A 132 -1.24 -14.16 -4.43
N GLY A 133 -0.82 -13.06 -3.81
CA GLY A 133 0.21 -12.18 -4.35
C GLY A 133 -0.31 -11.06 -5.24
N TYR A 134 -1.63 -10.86 -5.33
CA TYR A 134 -2.24 -9.87 -6.22
C TYR A 134 -2.50 -8.51 -5.55
N THR A 135 -2.53 -8.47 -4.21
CA THR A 135 -2.76 -7.25 -3.45
C THR A 135 -1.56 -6.95 -2.55
N HIS A 136 -0.90 -5.82 -2.77
CA HIS A 136 0.11 -5.32 -1.84
C HIS A 136 -0.57 -4.55 -0.70
N THR A 137 -0.42 -5.04 0.53
CA THR A 137 -0.96 -4.42 1.74
C THR A 137 0.18 -3.77 2.54
N SER A 138 -0.03 -2.55 3.00
CA SER A 138 0.85 -1.88 3.96
C SER A 138 0.06 -1.32 5.13
N ILE A 139 0.57 -1.45 6.34
CA ILE A 139 -0.10 -0.97 7.54
C ILE A 139 0.84 -0.06 8.33
N LEU A 140 0.42 1.19 8.52
CA LEU A 140 1.12 2.23 9.27
C LEU A 140 0.49 2.40 10.66
N ARG A 141 1.33 2.37 11.69
CA ARG A 141 0.97 2.51 13.11
C ARG A 141 1.84 3.56 13.80
N GLY A 142 1.43 3.91 15.01
CA GLY A 142 2.24 4.75 15.90
C GLY A 142 2.12 6.24 15.64
N LYS A 143 1.16 6.70 14.81
CA LYS A 143 0.96 8.13 14.52
C LYS A 143 0.29 8.84 15.71
N PRO A 144 0.99 9.69 16.48
CA PRO A 144 0.42 10.29 17.70
C PRO A 144 -0.70 11.28 17.39
N ARG A 145 -0.60 12.02 16.27
CA ARG A 145 -1.57 13.04 15.85
C ARG A 145 -2.96 12.49 15.53
N THR A 146 -3.07 11.19 15.28
CA THR A 146 -4.35 10.49 15.06
C THR A 146 -4.85 9.76 16.30
N GLY A 147 -4.21 10.02 17.45
CA GLY A 147 -4.50 9.38 18.73
C GLY A 147 -4.37 7.86 18.67
N GLY A 148 -3.33 7.38 17.97
CA GLY A 148 -3.01 5.96 17.85
C GLY A 148 -3.81 5.21 16.77
N GLY A 149 -4.51 5.91 15.89
CA GLY A 149 -5.19 5.28 14.76
C GLY A 149 -4.23 4.60 13.77
N ILE A 150 -4.73 3.59 13.08
CA ILE A 150 -3.99 2.74 12.15
C ILE A 150 -4.42 3.05 10.72
N PHE A 151 -3.46 3.12 9.81
CA PHE A 151 -3.72 3.29 8.38
C PHE A 151 -3.35 2.02 7.64
N GLU A 152 -4.31 1.40 6.99
CA GLU A 152 -4.08 0.31 6.06
C GLU A 152 -4.18 0.84 4.63
N THR A 153 -3.31 0.37 3.76
CA THR A 153 -3.35 0.67 2.34
C THR A 153 -3.23 -0.60 1.53
N ARG A 154 -4.15 -0.83 0.61
CA ARG A 154 -4.13 -1.98 -0.31
C ARG A 154 -3.97 -1.48 -1.74
N ARG A 155 -3.02 -2.05 -2.48
CA ARG A 155 -2.74 -1.70 -3.87
C ARG A 155 -2.84 -2.93 -4.75
N TYR A 156 -3.56 -2.82 -5.85
CA TYR A 156 -3.72 -3.88 -6.84
C TYR A 156 -4.00 -3.29 -8.23
N LEU A 157 -3.81 -4.09 -9.27
CA LEU A 157 -4.19 -3.70 -10.62
C LEU A 157 -5.61 -4.18 -10.90
N ASP A 158 -6.49 -3.25 -11.29
CA ASP A 158 -7.74 -3.57 -11.95
C ASP A 158 -7.47 -3.66 -13.45
N LEU A 159 -7.40 -4.89 -13.96
CA LEU A 159 -7.08 -5.19 -15.36
C LEU A 159 -8.25 -4.89 -16.32
N GLY A 160 -9.46 -4.61 -15.80
CA GLY A 160 -10.63 -4.37 -16.65
C GLY A 160 -10.90 -5.52 -17.62
N LYS A 161 -11.15 -5.18 -18.90
CA LYS A 161 -11.35 -6.17 -19.98
C LYS A 161 -10.06 -6.48 -20.76
N ASP A 162 -9.04 -5.63 -20.64
CA ASP A 162 -7.76 -5.74 -21.31
C ASP A 162 -6.62 -5.11 -20.49
N ASP A 163 -5.52 -5.85 -20.32
CA ASP A 163 -4.36 -5.45 -19.49
C ASP A 163 -3.73 -4.12 -19.91
N ALA A 164 -3.92 -3.72 -21.17
CA ALA A 164 -3.41 -2.46 -21.73
C ALA A 164 -3.99 -1.22 -21.03
N ASN A 165 -5.19 -1.34 -20.43
CA ASN A 165 -5.87 -0.26 -19.73
C ASN A 165 -5.89 -0.46 -18.20
N ALA A 166 -4.99 -1.29 -17.68
CA ALA A 166 -4.90 -1.58 -16.25
C ALA A 166 -4.87 -0.29 -15.42
N LYS A 167 -5.77 -0.22 -14.45
CA LYS A 167 -5.84 0.87 -13.47
C LYS A 167 -5.12 0.40 -12.21
N LEU A 168 -4.28 1.25 -11.62
CA LEU A 168 -3.84 1.01 -10.25
C LEU A 168 -4.96 1.45 -9.31
N VAL A 169 -5.40 0.56 -8.45
CA VAL A 169 -6.36 0.85 -7.38
C VAL A 169 -5.61 0.88 -6.06
N CYS A 170 -5.90 1.89 -5.24
CA CYS A 170 -5.32 2.06 -3.92
C CYS A 170 -6.45 2.36 -2.91
N GLU A 171 -6.78 1.38 -2.09
CA GLU A 171 -7.74 1.55 -0.99
C GLU A 171 -6.97 2.06 0.23
N SER A 172 -7.39 3.20 0.78
CA SER A 172 -6.87 3.75 2.02
C SER A 172 -7.93 3.60 3.10
N ILE A 173 -7.59 2.91 4.18
CA ILE A 173 -8.49 2.61 5.29
C ILE A 173 -7.88 3.16 6.57
N PHE A 174 -8.66 3.93 7.31
CA PHE A 174 -8.30 4.44 8.62
C PHE A 174 -9.14 3.75 9.70
N TYR A 175 -8.46 3.14 10.65
CA TYR A 175 -9.05 2.56 11.85
C TYR A 175 -8.73 3.48 13.03
N SER A 176 -9.77 4.12 13.56
CA SER A 176 -9.66 4.89 14.80
C SER A 176 -9.29 3.97 15.98
N SER A 177 -8.47 4.48 16.90
CA SER A 177 -8.07 3.69 18.07
C SER A 177 -9.27 3.47 19.01
N PRO A 178 -9.57 2.23 19.43
CA PRO A 178 -10.63 1.96 20.40
C PRO A 178 -10.40 2.63 21.76
N SER A 179 -9.14 2.91 22.11
CA SER A 179 -8.78 3.58 23.37
C SER A 179 -8.93 5.11 23.31
N ASN A 180 -9.22 5.66 22.12
CA ASN A 180 -9.34 7.09 21.90
C ASN A 180 -10.80 7.53 21.88
N ASN A 181 -11.24 8.19 22.94
CA ASN A 181 -12.63 8.68 23.07
C ASN A 181 -12.91 9.98 22.29
N ASN A 182 -11.94 10.51 21.53
CA ASN A 182 -12.13 11.73 20.77
C ASN A 182 -12.96 11.47 19.50
N LYS A 183 -14.21 11.95 19.51
CA LYS A 183 -15.19 11.79 18.42
C LYS A 183 -14.77 12.38 17.06
N LYS A 184 -13.69 13.16 17.01
CA LYS A 184 -13.15 13.68 15.76
C LYS A 184 -12.51 12.60 14.89
N PHE A 185 -12.08 11.49 15.48
CA PHE A 185 -11.53 10.35 14.75
C PHE A 185 -12.61 9.29 14.56
N GLN A 186 -12.84 8.88 13.32
CA GLN A 186 -13.85 7.89 12.97
C GLN A 186 -13.26 6.94 11.93
N ASN A 187 -13.69 5.68 11.94
CA ASN A 187 -13.28 4.75 10.89
C ASN A 187 -13.73 5.28 9.53
N ALA A 188 -12.85 5.23 8.54
CA ALA A 188 -13.15 5.71 7.20
C ALA A 188 -12.32 4.96 6.17
N ASN A 189 -12.81 4.98 4.93
CA ASN A 189 -12.09 4.46 3.79
C ASN A 189 -12.30 5.35 2.58
N VAL A 190 -11.32 5.35 1.68
CA VAL A 190 -11.39 6.01 0.38
C VAL A 190 -10.64 5.17 -0.64
N THR A 191 -11.16 5.11 -1.86
CA THR A 191 -10.53 4.38 -2.95
C THR A 191 -9.98 5.36 -3.96
N TRP A 192 -8.69 5.24 -4.24
CA TRP A 192 -8.03 5.97 -5.30
C TRP A 192 -7.92 5.06 -6.52
N THR A 193 -8.19 5.62 -7.68
CA THR A 193 -7.94 4.95 -8.96
C THR A 193 -6.97 5.81 -9.75
N PHE A 194 -5.95 5.19 -10.33
CA PHE A 194 -4.95 5.85 -11.12
C PHE A 194 -4.92 5.29 -12.54
N GLU A 195 -4.55 6.15 -13.47
CA GLU A 195 -4.19 5.77 -14.83
C GLU A 195 -2.67 5.87 -15.02
N LYS A 196 -2.15 4.98 -15.87
CA LYS A 196 -0.74 4.96 -16.24
C LYS A 196 -0.43 6.10 -17.21
N VAL A 197 0.74 6.71 -17.08
CA VAL A 197 1.22 7.85 -17.90
C VAL A 197 2.51 7.50 -18.61
#